data_AF-A0A4Q2A675-F1
#
_entry.id   AF-A0A4Q2A675-F1
#
_cell.length_a   1.000
_cell.length_b   1.000
_cell.length_c   1.000
_cell.angle_alpha   90.00
_cell.angle_beta   90.00
_cell.angle_gamma   90.00
#
_symmetry.space_group_name_H-M   'P 1'
#
loop_
_entity.id
_entity.type
_entity.pdbx_description
1 polymer ?
#
loop_
_entity_poly.entity_id
_entity_poly.type
_entity_poly.pdbx_seq_one_letter_code
_entity_poly.pdbx_strand_id
1 'polypeptide(L)' 'MARILTAEQGKPLAEARGEVAYGASFIRWFAEEARRIDGAIIPSPLPGKKILAWKEPVGASMMNSLPRYPDEWMR' A
#
# COMPACT_ATOMS: atom_id res chain seq x y z
N MET A 1 -13.39 14.12 7.63
CA MET A 1 -13.36 12.95 6.74
C MET A 1 -14.60 12.07 6.90
N ALA A 2 -14.84 11.40 8.03
CA ALA A 2 -16.00 10.48 8.16
C ALA A 2 -17.38 11.09 7.80
N ARG A 3 -17.63 12.38 8.10
CA ARG A 3 -18.88 13.08 7.72
C ARG A 3 -19.07 13.19 6.20
N ILE A 4 -17.99 13.38 5.44
CA ILE A 4 -18.02 13.48 3.97
C ILE A 4 -18.33 12.10 3.37
N LEU A 5 -17.65 11.06 3.87
CA LEU A 5 -17.91 9.66 3.51
C LEU A 5 -19.36 9.24 3.76
N THR A 6 -19.94 9.64 4.90
CA THR A 6 -21.37 9.43 5.18
C THR A 6 -22.27 10.20 4.23
N ALA A 7 -21.93 11.44 3.88
CA ALA A 7 -22.73 12.26 2.97
C ALA A 7 -22.71 11.75 1.51
N GLU A 8 -21.57 11.23 1.03
CA GLU A 8 -21.41 10.77 -0.35
C GLU A 8 -21.85 9.33 -0.57
N GLN A 9 -21.60 8.43 0.39
CA GLN A 9 -21.89 7.00 0.26
C GLN A 9 -23.12 6.55 1.05
N GLY A 10 -23.72 7.42 1.87
CA GLY A 10 -24.94 7.13 2.64
C GLY A 10 -24.75 6.21 3.86
N LYS A 11 -23.51 5.79 4.17
CA LYS A 11 -23.23 4.87 5.28
C LYS A 11 -23.29 5.55 6.66
N PRO A 12 -23.71 4.84 7.73
CA PRO A 12 -23.73 5.39 9.08
C PRO A 12 -22.40 6.00 9.52
N LEU A 13 -22.44 7.08 10.30
CA LEU A 13 -21.23 7.80 10.72
C LEU A 13 -20.24 6.92 11.51
N ALA A 14 -20.76 5.94 12.27
CA ALA A 14 -19.93 4.98 12.99
C ALA A 14 -19.12 4.10 12.03
N GLU A 15 -19.74 3.63 10.95
CA GLU A 15 -19.09 2.83 9.91
C GLU A 15 -18.05 3.66 9.15
N ALA A 16 -18.40 4.88 8.73
CA ALA A 16 -17.48 5.80 8.06
C ALA A 16 -16.25 6.15 8.93
N ARG A 17 -16.40 6.21 10.26
CA ARG A 17 -15.27 6.39 11.17
C ARG A 17 -14.36 5.17 11.20
N GLY A 18 -14.94 3.97 11.17
CA GLY A 18 -14.20 2.71 11.08
C GLY A 18 -13.35 2.65 9.80
N GLU A 19 -13.93 3.02 8.66
CA GLU A 19 -13.21 3.03 7.38
C GLU A 19 -12.05 4.04 7.34
N VAL A 20 -12.25 5.24 7.90
CA VAL A 20 -11.17 6.23 7.99
C VAL A 20 -10.05 5.72 8.89
N ALA A 21 -10.38 5.13 10.03
CA ALA A 21 -9.39 4.56 10.94
C ALA A 21 -8.65 3.39 10.30
N TYR A 22 -9.36 2.55 9.56
CA TYR A 22 -8.80 1.42 8.82
C TYR A 22 -7.86 1.90 7.69
N GLY A 23 -8.28 2.87 6.88
CA GLY A 23 -7.40 3.48 5.86
C GLY A 23 -6.15 4.10 6.47
N ALA A 24 -6.28 4.78 7.61
CA ALA A 24 -5.15 5.40 8.30
C ALA A 24 -4.14 4.36 8.86
N SER A 25 -4.58 3.14 9.20
CA SER A 25 -3.68 2.10 9.68
C SER A 25 -2.74 1.61 8.57
N PHE A 26 -3.22 1.51 7.32
CA PHE A 26 -2.37 1.17 6.18
C PHE A 26 -1.29 2.21 5.94
N ILE A 27 -1.65 3.50 5.94
CA ILE A 27 -0.66 4.58 5.77
C ILE A 27 0.44 4.47 6.83
N ARG A 28 0.04 4.25 8.09
CA ARG A 28 0.99 4.09 9.19
C ARG A 28 1.90 2.88 8.99
N TRP A 29 1.34 1.74 8.58
CA TRP A 29 2.10 0.53 8.33
C TRP A 29 3.09 0.69 7.17
N PHE A 30 2.65 1.24 6.03
CA PHE A 30 3.52 1.49 4.88
C PHE A 30 4.61 2.53 5.17
N ALA A 31 4.33 3.53 6.02
CA ALA A 31 5.33 4.49 6.45
C ALA A 31 6.45 3.83 7.27
N GLU A 32 6.11 2.86 8.12
CA GLU A 32 7.09 2.05 8.84
C GLU A 32 7.86 1.12 7.89
N GLU A 33 7.18 0.51 6.94
CA GLU A 33 7.81 -0.41 5.99
C GLU A 33 8.74 0.30 5.00
N ALA A 34 8.44 1.54 4.64
CA ALA A 34 9.31 2.38 3.82
C ALA A 34 10.69 2.59 4.47
N ARG A 35 10.79 2.50 5.80
CA ARG A 35 12.07 2.61 6.53
C ARG A 35 12.90 1.33 6.52
N ARG A 36 12.35 0.22 6.02
CA ARG A 36 12.98 -1.13 6.00
C ARG A 36 13.39 -1.57 4.59
N ILE A 37 13.50 -0.62 3.66
CA ILE A 37 13.95 -0.91 2.28
C ILE A 37 15.48 -1.04 2.27
N ASP A 38 15.96 -2.20 2.67
CA ASP A 38 17.39 -2.50 2.69
C ASP A 38 17.88 -3.04 1.34
N GLY A 39 19.09 -2.61 0.97
CA GLY A 39 19.91 -3.26 -0.06
C GLY A 39 20.64 -4.50 0.48
N ALA A 40 21.53 -5.08 -0.33
CA ALA A 40 22.33 -6.23 0.08
C ALA A 40 23.79 -6.12 -0.40
N ILE A 41 24.71 -6.61 0.42
CA ILE A 41 26.10 -6.84 0.02
C ILE A 41 26.23 -8.34 -0.26
N ILE A 42 26.48 -8.69 -1.52
CA ILE A 42 26.57 -10.08 -1.97
C ILE A 42 28.05 -10.51 -1.93
N PRO A 43 28.38 -11.70 -1.40
CA PRO A 43 29.73 -12.25 -1.45
C PRO A 43 30.26 -12.28 -2.89
N SER A 44 31.43 -11.68 -3.12
CA SER A 44 32.06 -11.72 -4.44
C SER A 44 32.90 -12.98 -4.58
N PRO A 45 32.81 -13.69 -5.73
CA PRO A 45 33.69 -14.82 -6.02
C PRO A 45 35.13 -14.37 -6.37
N LEU A 46 35.37 -13.07 -6.58
CA LEU A 46 36.67 -12.52 -6.93
C LEU A 46 37.29 -11.75 -5.75
N PRO A 47 38.56 -12.01 -5.39
CA PRO A 47 39.25 -11.28 -4.33
C PRO A 47 39.24 -9.77 -4.56
N GLY A 48 38.97 -9.00 -3.50
CA GLY A 48 39.01 -7.54 -3.53
C GLY A 48 37.82 -6.86 -4.22
N LYS A 49 36.81 -7.60 -4.68
CA LYS A 49 35.58 -7.03 -5.26
C LYS A 49 34.42 -7.16 -4.28
N LYS A 50 33.50 -6.20 -4.34
CA LYS A 50 32.21 -6.23 -3.61
C LYS A 50 31.09 -6.14 -4.62
N ILE A 51 30.02 -6.90 -4.39
CA ILE A 51 28.79 -6.81 -5.17
C ILE A 51 27.76 -6.14 -4.27
N LEU A 52 27.16 -5.05 -4.75
CA LEU A 52 26.16 -4.26 -4.04
C LEU A 52 24.84 -4.34 -4.81
N ALA A 53 23.76 -4.62 -4.10
CA ALA A 53 22.40 -4.58 -4.63
C ALA A 53 21.62 -3.48 -3.89
N TRP A 54 21.05 -2.56 -4.65
CA TRP A 54 20.23 -1.46 -4.14
C TRP A 54 18.78 -1.65 -4.59
N LYS A 55 17.84 -1.09 -3.84
CA LYS A 55 16.42 -1.06 -4.21
C LYS A 55 16.03 0.36 -4.52
N GLU A 56 15.47 0.57 -5.70
CA GLU A 56 15.02 1.88 -6.18
C GLU A 56 13.53 1.83 -6.53
N PRO A 57 12.80 2.97 -6.41
CA PRO A 57 11.42 3.03 -6.85
C PRO A 57 11.34 2.79 -8.36
N VAL A 58 10.32 2.04 -8.79
CA VAL A 58 10.12 1.70 -10.22
C VAL A 58 9.80 2.92 -11.09
N GLY A 59 9.37 4.03 -10.47
CA GLY A 59 8.92 5.24 -11.15
C GLY A 59 7.40 5.38 -11.14
N ALA A 60 6.85 6.03 -12.16
CA ALA A 60 5.41 6.26 -12.26
C ALA A 60 4.62 4.95 -12.36
N SER A 61 3.53 4.84 -11.61
CA SER A 61 2.64 3.68 -11.59
C SER A 61 1.19 4.11 -11.70
N MET A 62 0.37 3.29 -12.36
CA MET A 62 -1.08 3.49 -12.52
C MET A 62 -1.83 2.37 -11.80
N MET A 63 -2.83 2.74 -10.99
CA MET A 63 -3.71 1.82 -10.26
C MET A 63 -5.16 2.11 -10.65
N ASN A 64 -5.88 1.08 -11.09
CA ASN A 64 -7.32 1.12 -11.32
C ASN A 64 -8.04 0.18 -10.35
N SER A 65 -9.01 0.71 -9.59
CA SER A 65 -9.92 -0.13 -8.82
C SER A 65 -11.01 -0.67 -9.74
N LEU A 66 -11.24 -1.98 -9.72
CA LEU A 66 -12.37 -2.56 -10.42
C LEU A 66 -13.68 -1.95 -9.88
N PRO A 67 -14.68 -1.71 -10.74
CA PRO A 67 -16.04 -1.49 -10.25
C PRO A 67 -16.46 -2.73 -9.45
N ARG A 68 -17.34 -2.53 -8.47
CA ARG A 68 -17.91 -3.61 -7.63
C ARG A 68 -18.27 -4.82 -8.50
N TYR A 69 -17.92 -6.02 -8.04
CA TYR A 69 -18.20 -7.27 -8.76
C TYR A 69 -19.65 -7.32 -9.24
N PRO A 70 -19.91 -7.67 -10.51
CA PRO A 70 -21.26 -7.89 -10.99
C PRO A 70 -21.92 -9.03 -10.22
N ASP A 71 -23.22 -8.90 -9.94
CA ASP A 71 -23.99 -9.89 -9.18
C ASP A 71 -23.95 -11.30 -9.81
N GLU A 72 -23.63 -11.43 -11.11
CA GLU A 72 -23.52 -12.70 -11.81
C GLU A 72 -22.31 -13.59 -11.43
N TRP A 73 -21.33 -13.08 -10.67
CA TRP A 73 -20.13 -13.83 -10.26
C TRP A 73 -20.22 -14.46 -8.86
N MET A 74 -21.33 -14.25 -8.15
CA MET A 74 -21.58 -14.79 -6.80
C MET A 74 -22.58 -15.97 -6.78
N ARG A 75 -22.84 -16.60 -7.93
CA ARG A 75 -23.68 -17.81 -8.05
C ARG A 75 -22.86 -19.04 -8.41
#